data_AF-A0A1A8HFF8-F1
#
_entry.id   AF-A0A1A8HFF8-F1
#
_cell.length_a   1.000
_cell.length_b   1.000
_cell.length_c   1.000
_cell.angle_alpha   90.00
_cell.angle_beta   90.00
_cell.angle_gamma   90.00
#
_symmetry.space_group_name_H-M   'P 1'
#
loop_
_entity.id
_entity.type
_entity.pdbx_description
1 polymer ?
#
loop_
_entity_poly.entity_id
_entity_poly.type
_entity_poly.pdbx_seq_one_letter_code
_entity_poly.pdbx_strand_id
1 'polypeptide(L)'
;MPSKRAQEESGAADKRKKKKSCEETAELCPDVEDEQVKRAVKEAWVRRTHYSQGDLELDCNPFPHCIIKNFIRSETFVENLQKELLELNFNEKSNDLYKFKQSNDLKKRKEPHIAGLRNTLVLFEVSPVSFHQVSEVLSQDKCRLSLSGWFHGPTLERPPRHLEPPVPRSPHIPRDETIVQEWINPLYLDIFYQEQIQGEFEESSEIQLKGFLKEEKFREVSEALQLAQIQWTKRGPPNKRCYEAASLDTLPECVSVCWELLHSEAFFLLLSNCTGLRLHYMCPADDDEEEEEDEEAAAGSSADASSSTGANPSREKELSTPVCSGEVRRWSHGSYTLLHDGDAARAEYALDLILPFGCTDWQSEFGGYTCYVANEEDEELLTVYPEENSLALVYRDKETLNFVKQVNNK
;
A
#
# COMPACT_ATOMS: atom_id res chain seq x y z
N MET A 1 -34.64 -84.63 10.75
CA MET A 1 -35.55 -84.37 11.89
C MET A 1 -35.91 -82.89 11.87
N PRO A 2 -37.19 -82.55 12.05
CA PRO A 2 -37.87 -81.37 11.48
C PRO A 2 -37.87 -80.19 12.47
N SER A 3 -38.21 -78.95 12.12
CA SER A 3 -39.62 -78.52 12.04
C SER A 3 -39.76 -76.99 11.98
N LYS A 4 -40.55 -76.50 11.00
CA LYS A 4 -41.51 -75.34 11.01
C LYS A 4 -40.94 -73.93 11.27
N ARG A 5 -41.42 -72.83 10.68
CA ARG A 5 -42.71 -72.48 10.04
C ARG A 5 -42.55 -71.20 9.21
N ALA A 6 -43.45 -71.01 8.24
CA ALA A 6 -43.56 -69.86 7.32
C ALA A 6 -44.36 -68.67 7.88
N GLN A 7 -44.19 -67.47 7.27
CA GLN A 7 -45.19 -66.45 6.85
C GLN A 7 -44.52 -65.07 6.77
N GLU A 8 -44.39 -64.45 5.59
CA GLU A 8 -45.34 -63.55 4.85
C GLU A 8 -45.11 -62.05 5.14
N GLU A 9 -45.38 -61.24 4.11
CA GLU A 9 -45.45 -59.77 4.02
C GLU A 9 -44.16 -58.99 3.68
N SER A 10 -44.21 -57.85 3.02
CA SER A 10 -45.11 -57.26 2.02
C SER A 10 -44.33 -56.09 1.41
N GLY A 11 -44.60 -55.73 0.16
CA GLY A 11 -43.84 -54.71 -0.56
C GLY A 11 -44.07 -53.29 -0.04
N ALA A 12 -42.99 -52.50 0.03
CA ALA A 12 -43.04 -51.07 -0.19
C ALA A 12 -41.77 -50.65 -0.93
N ALA A 13 -41.89 -50.44 -2.24
CA ALA A 13 -40.87 -49.81 -3.05
C ALA A 13 -40.74 -48.35 -2.63
N ASP A 14 -39.66 -48.05 -1.94
CA ASP A 14 -39.31 -46.70 -1.49
C ASP A 14 -38.94 -45.85 -2.71
N LYS A 15 -39.92 -45.11 -3.23
CA LYS A 15 -39.73 -44.14 -4.30
C LYS A 15 -38.90 -42.99 -3.75
N ARG A 16 -37.58 -43.09 -3.86
CA ARG A 16 -36.67 -41.94 -3.85
C ARG A 16 -37.21 -40.91 -4.85
N LYS A 17 -37.89 -39.86 -4.35
CA LYS A 17 -38.15 -38.63 -5.11
C LYS A 17 -36.80 -38.08 -5.52
N LYS A 18 -36.36 -38.42 -6.73
CA LYS A 18 -35.27 -37.75 -7.43
C LYS A 18 -35.71 -36.29 -7.54
N LYS A 19 -35.18 -35.42 -6.68
CA LYS A 19 -35.33 -33.97 -6.77
C LYS A 19 -34.84 -33.63 -8.17
N LYS A 20 -35.78 -33.32 -9.08
CA LYS A 20 -35.49 -32.89 -10.43
C LYS A 20 -34.69 -31.60 -10.25
N SER A 21 -33.38 -31.67 -10.49
CA SER A 21 -32.52 -30.49 -10.57
C SER A 21 -33.12 -29.64 -11.69
N CYS A 22 -33.96 -28.68 -11.32
CA CYS A 22 -34.39 -27.66 -12.24
C CYS A 22 -33.16 -26.77 -12.38
N GLU A 23 -32.42 -26.96 -13.47
CA GLU A 23 -31.43 -25.99 -13.91
C GLU A 23 -32.22 -24.74 -14.32
N GLU A 24 -32.55 -23.91 -13.34
CA GLU A 24 -33.06 -22.56 -13.57
C GLU A 24 -31.95 -21.80 -14.29
N THR A 25 -32.20 -21.41 -15.54
CA THR A 25 -31.23 -20.68 -16.35
C THR A 25 -31.39 -19.18 -16.06
N ALA A 26 -30.28 -18.46 -15.95
CA ALA A 26 -30.34 -17.01 -15.72
C ALA A 26 -30.90 -16.33 -16.98
N GLU A 27 -32.13 -15.82 -16.89
CA GLU A 27 -32.73 -15.00 -17.95
C GLU A 27 -32.20 -13.57 -17.88
N LEU A 28 -31.62 -13.11 -19.00
CA LEU A 28 -30.95 -11.81 -19.07
C LEU A 28 -31.91 -10.67 -19.42
N CYS A 29 -31.45 -9.44 -19.20
CA CYS A 29 -32.16 -8.25 -19.64
C CYS A 29 -32.41 -8.29 -21.18
N PRO A 30 -33.66 -8.10 -21.65
CA PRO A 30 -34.01 -8.16 -23.07
C PRO A 30 -33.26 -7.15 -23.95
N ASP A 31 -32.90 -5.99 -23.39
CA ASP A 31 -32.15 -4.95 -24.10
C ASP A 31 -30.78 -5.46 -24.57
N VAL A 32 -30.20 -6.44 -23.85
CA VAL A 32 -28.92 -7.06 -24.20
C VAL A 32 -29.09 -8.08 -25.33
N GLU A 33 -30.28 -8.65 -25.49
CA GLU A 33 -30.60 -9.62 -26.54
C GLU A 33 -31.12 -8.97 -27.83
N ASP A 34 -31.66 -7.74 -27.74
CA ASP A 34 -32.18 -6.98 -28.87
C ASP A 34 -31.07 -6.61 -29.90
N GLU A 35 -31.22 -7.08 -31.13
CA GLU A 35 -30.24 -6.87 -32.22
C GLU A 35 -30.09 -5.40 -32.65
N GLN A 36 -31.13 -4.57 -32.52
CA GLN A 36 -31.04 -3.14 -32.79
C GLN A 36 -30.22 -2.44 -31.70
N VAL A 37 -30.47 -2.80 -30.44
CA VAL A 37 -29.71 -2.28 -29.29
C VAL A 37 -28.25 -2.69 -29.39
N LYS A 38 -27.95 -3.97 -29.66
CA LYS A 38 -26.57 -4.44 -29.88
C LYS A 38 -25.84 -3.65 -30.96
N ARG A 39 -26.51 -3.37 -32.09
CA ARG A 39 -25.91 -2.61 -33.19
C ARG A 39 -25.62 -1.17 -32.77
N ALA A 40 -26.56 -0.52 -32.09
CA ALA A 40 -26.41 0.85 -31.65
C ALA A 40 -25.32 1.00 -30.57
N VAL A 41 -25.27 0.08 -29.60
CA VAL A 41 -24.22 0.02 -28.57
C VAL A 41 -22.86 -0.20 -29.21
N LYS A 42 -22.74 -1.10 -30.19
CA LYS A 42 -21.48 -1.33 -30.91
C LYS A 42 -21.01 -0.07 -31.64
N GLU A 43 -21.94 0.64 -32.30
CA GLU A 43 -21.62 1.89 -32.98
C GLU A 43 -21.19 2.98 -31.99
N ALA A 44 -21.91 3.12 -30.88
CA ALA A 44 -21.57 4.07 -29.82
C ALA A 44 -20.22 3.77 -29.16
N TRP A 45 -19.91 2.49 -28.94
CA TRP A 45 -18.62 2.03 -28.43
C TRP A 45 -17.46 2.42 -29.36
N VAL A 46 -17.61 2.17 -30.66
CA VAL A 46 -16.59 2.52 -31.67
C VAL A 46 -16.42 4.03 -31.79
N ARG A 47 -17.52 4.79 -31.76
CA ARG A 47 -17.50 6.25 -31.87
C ARG A 47 -17.14 6.95 -30.56
N ARG A 48 -17.02 6.21 -29.45
CA ARG A 48 -16.83 6.74 -28.09
C ARG A 48 -17.90 7.78 -27.73
N THR A 49 -19.16 7.48 -28.02
CA THR A 49 -20.31 8.34 -27.73
C THR A 49 -21.23 7.72 -26.69
N HIS A 50 -21.91 8.55 -25.91
CA HIS A 50 -22.95 8.10 -24.99
C HIS A 50 -24.12 7.42 -25.74
N TYR A 51 -24.65 6.34 -25.15
CA TYR A 51 -25.86 5.66 -25.62
C TYR A 51 -26.67 5.15 -24.43
N SER A 52 -27.98 5.35 -24.43
CA SER A 52 -28.88 4.85 -23.38
C SER A 52 -30.16 4.33 -23.99
N GLN A 53 -30.55 3.12 -23.60
CA GLN A 53 -31.80 2.47 -24.02
C GLN A 53 -32.24 1.50 -22.94
N GLY A 54 -33.44 1.70 -22.39
CA GLY A 54 -34.02 0.83 -21.37
C GLY A 54 -33.13 0.74 -20.12
N ASP A 55 -32.72 -0.49 -19.79
CA ASP A 55 -31.84 -0.79 -18.66
C ASP A 55 -30.34 -0.68 -19.00
N LEU A 56 -29.98 -0.42 -20.27
CA LEU A 56 -28.60 -0.30 -20.73
C LEU A 56 -28.17 1.17 -20.89
N GLU A 57 -27.01 1.51 -20.33
CA GLU A 57 -26.40 2.85 -20.38
C GLU A 57 -24.89 2.74 -20.62
N LEU A 58 -24.42 3.30 -21.72
CA LEU A 58 -23.01 3.40 -22.10
C LEU A 58 -22.59 4.87 -22.03
N ASP A 59 -21.61 5.17 -21.20
CA ASP A 59 -20.93 6.46 -21.14
C ASP A 59 -19.44 6.27 -21.47
N CYS A 60 -18.80 7.31 -21.99
CA CYS A 60 -17.40 7.33 -22.39
C CYS A 60 -16.54 8.28 -21.55
N ASN A 61 -17.14 9.01 -20.60
CA ASN A 61 -16.41 9.91 -19.70
C ASN A 61 -16.35 9.35 -18.27
N PRO A 62 -15.18 9.30 -17.60
CA PRO A 62 -13.84 9.63 -18.11
C PRO A 62 -13.24 8.56 -19.04
N PHE A 63 -13.84 7.37 -19.07
CA PHE A 63 -13.51 6.30 -20.01
C PHE A 63 -14.77 5.47 -20.32
N PRO A 64 -14.75 4.66 -21.39
CA PRO A 64 -15.86 3.79 -21.80
C PRO A 64 -16.27 2.78 -20.74
N HIS A 65 -17.49 2.91 -20.24
CA HIS A 65 -18.09 2.01 -19.25
C HIS A 65 -19.58 1.81 -19.53
N CYS A 66 -20.06 0.59 -19.31
CA CYS A 66 -21.45 0.20 -19.57
C CYS A 66 -22.13 -0.30 -18.30
N ILE A 67 -23.31 0.22 -18.01
CA ILE A 67 -24.18 -0.15 -16.90
C ILE A 67 -25.40 -0.86 -17.48
N ILE A 68 -25.70 -2.05 -16.97
CA ILE A 68 -26.92 -2.80 -17.31
C ILE A 68 -27.70 -3.03 -16.02
N LYS A 69 -28.82 -2.33 -15.87
CA LYS A 69 -29.75 -2.47 -14.75
C LYS A 69 -30.58 -3.74 -14.94
N ASN A 70 -31.13 -4.27 -13.84
CA ASN A 70 -32.03 -5.45 -13.84
C ASN A 70 -31.50 -6.61 -14.70
N PHE A 71 -30.20 -6.83 -14.61
CA PHE A 71 -29.46 -7.62 -15.58
C PHE A 71 -29.87 -9.08 -15.62
N ILE A 72 -30.22 -9.64 -14.45
CA ILE A 72 -30.95 -10.90 -14.33
C ILE A 72 -32.38 -10.55 -14.02
N ARG A 73 -33.31 -11.06 -14.83
CA ARG A 73 -34.73 -10.76 -14.72
C ARG A 73 -35.43 -11.56 -13.62
N SER A 74 -35.00 -12.80 -13.40
CA SER A 74 -35.60 -13.70 -12.41
C SER A 74 -35.17 -13.29 -10.99
N GLU A 75 -36.10 -12.70 -10.23
CA GLU A 75 -35.89 -12.39 -8.82
C GLU A 75 -35.61 -13.67 -8.00
N THR A 76 -36.29 -14.78 -8.31
CA THR A 76 -36.05 -16.07 -7.64
C THR A 76 -34.63 -16.58 -7.87
N PHE A 77 -34.11 -16.42 -9.08
CA PHE A 77 -32.73 -16.77 -9.39
C PHE A 77 -31.74 -15.91 -8.59
N VAL A 78 -31.98 -14.60 -8.51
CA VAL A 78 -31.12 -13.65 -7.77
C VAL A 78 -31.12 -13.97 -6.27
N GLU A 79 -32.28 -14.24 -5.68
CA GLU A 79 -32.38 -14.62 -4.27
C GLU A 79 -31.64 -15.93 -3.95
N ASN A 80 -31.75 -16.92 -4.83
CA ASN A 80 -31.05 -18.19 -4.65
C ASN A 80 -29.55 -18.07 -4.89
N LEU A 81 -29.13 -17.27 -5.88
CA LEU A 81 -27.72 -16.91 -6.08
C LEU A 81 -27.15 -16.24 -4.84
N GLN A 82 -27.87 -15.28 -4.26
CA GLN A 82 -27.44 -14.62 -3.04
C GLN A 82 -27.25 -15.62 -1.89
N LYS A 83 -28.18 -16.57 -1.70
CA LYS A 83 -28.05 -17.63 -0.68
C LYS A 83 -26.80 -18.48 -0.93
N GLU A 84 -26.59 -18.94 -2.16
CA GLU A 84 -25.41 -19.75 -2.51
C GLU A 84 -24.09 -18.99 -2.26
N LEU A 85 -24.05 -17.69 -2.57
CA LEU A 85 -22.86 -16.86 -2.35
C LEU A 85 -22.59 -16.62 -0.86
N LEU A 86 -23.62 -16.42 -0.06
CA LEU A 86 -23.50 -16.20 1.40
C LEU A 86 -23.07 -17.48 2.14
N GLU A 87 -23.29 -18.65 1.57
CA GLU A 87 -22.83 -19.94 2.10
C GLU A 87 -21.33 -20.22 1.81
N LEU A 88 -20.67 -19.38 1.00
CA LEU A 88 -19.25 -19.55 0.72
C LEU A 88 -18.37 -19.16 1.90
N ASN A 89 -17.21 -19.80 1.99
CA ASN A 89 -16.16 -19.37 2.89
C ASN A 89 -15.47 -18.14 2.31
N PHE A 90 -15.41 -17.07 3.10
CA PHE A 90 -14.71 -15.84 2.77
C PHE A 90 -13.46 -15.68 3.63
N ASN A 91 -12.36 -15.34 2.97
CA ASN A 91 -11.07 -15.07 3.60
C ASN A 91 -10.80 -13.56 3.55
N GLU A 92 -10.23 -13.02 4.62
CA GLU A 92 -9.80 -11.63 4.63
C GLU A 92 -8.59 -11.44 3.71
N LYS A 93 -8.62 -10.34 2.95
CA LYS A 93 -7.52 -9.88 2.11
C LYS A 93 -7.22 -8.44 2.47
N SER A 94 -5.97 -8.15 2.81
CA SER A 94 -5.50 -6.82 3.16
C SER A 94 -4.09 -6.63 2.62
N ASN A 95 -3.87 -5.55 1.88
CA ASN A 95 -2.56 -5.05 1.47
C ASN A 95 -2.60 -3.51 1.47
N ASP A 96 -1.63 -2.82 0.90
CA ASP A 96 -1.67 -1.37 0.74
C ASP A 96 -2.95 -0.86 0.02
N LEU A 97 -3.35 -1.53 -1.07
CA LEU A 97 -4.43 -1.10 -1.98
C LEU A 97 -5.84 -1.39 -1.47
N TYR A 98 -6.05 -2.48 -0.74
CA TYR A 98 -7.40 -2.92 -0.36
C TYR A 98 -7.48 -3.57 1.02
N LYS A 99 -8.69 -3.62 1.57
CA LYS A 99 -9.09 -4.45 2.71
C LYS A 99 -10.53 -4.94 2.52
N PHE A 100 -10.71 -6.22 2.20
CA PHE A 100 -12.04 -6.81 2.00
C PHE A 100 -12.03 -8.33 2.21
N LYS A 101 -13.19 -8.97 2.09
CA LYS A 101 -13.34 -10.42 2.17
C LYS A 101 -13.57 -11.02 0.79
N GLN A 102 -12.76 -11.99 0.39
CA GLN A 102 -12.88 -12.69 -0.89
C GLN A 102 -13.25 -14.15 -0.66
N SER A 103 -14.23 -14.65 -1.43
CA SER A 103 -14.56 -16.07 -1.41
C SER A 103 -13.45 -16.92 -2.02
N ASN A 104 -13.52 -18.23 -1.78
CA ASN A 104 -12.74 -19.17 -2.58
C ASN A 104 -13.10 -19.07 -4.08
N ASP A 105 -12.18 -19.52 -4.95
CA ASP A 105 -12.33 -19.47 -6.41
C ASP A 105 -13.66 -20.08 -6.87
N LEU A 106 -14.44 -19.28 -7.60
CA LEU A 106 -15.73 -19.67 -8.14
C LEU A 106 -15.60 -20.54 -9.40
N LYS A 107 -14.43 -20.64 -10.04
CA LYS A 107 -14.24 -21.35 -11.33
C LYS A 107 -14.68 -22.81 -11.30
N LYS A 108 -14.44 -23.52 -10.19
CA LYS A 108 -14.73 -24.95 -10.03
C LYS A 108 -16.06 -25.24 -9.32
N ARG A 109 -16.79 -24.20 -8.91
CA ARG A 109 -18.08 -24.31 -8.21
C ARG A 109 -19.16 -24.89 -9.13
N LYS A 110 -20.05 -25.72 -8.58
CA LYS A 110 -21.08 -26.44 -9.35
C LYS A 110 -22.50 -26.06 -8.94
N GLU A 111 -22.62 -25.19 -7.94
CA GLU A 111 -23.85 -24.60 -7.46
C GLU A 111 -24.56 -23.92 -8.66
N PRO A 112 -25.85 -24.24 -8.90
CA PRO A 112 -26.52 -23.96 -10.17
C PRO A 112 -26.62 -22.47 -10.49
N HIS A 113 -26.83 -21.60 -9.49
CA HIS A 113 -26.98 -20.17 -9.72
C HIS A 113 -25.61 -19.50 -9.92
N ILE A 114 -24.59 -19.93 -9.16
CA ILE A 114 -23.19 -19.52 -9.39
C ILE A 114 -22.72 -19.95 -10.78
N ALA A 115 -23.05 -21.16 -11.22
CA ALA A 115 -22.71 -21.64 -12.56
C ALA A 115 -23.46 -20.87 -13.66
N GLY A 116 -24.74 -20.55 -13.43
CA GLY A 116 -25.57 -19.78 -14.36
C GLY A 116 -25.11 -18.33 -14.56
N LEU A 117 -24.52 -17.70 -13.54
CA LEU A 117 -24.08 -16.29 -13.63
C LEU A 117 -22.76 -16.07 -14.37
N ARG A 118 -21.94 -17.11 -14.62
CA ARG A 118 -20.61 -16.96 -15.25
C ARG A 118 -20.60 -16.22 -16.59
N ASN A 119 -21.77 -15.99 -17.19
CA ASN A 119 -21.96 -15.34 -18.48
C ASN A 119 -22.37 -13.87 -18.37
N THR A 120 -22.25 -13.24 -17.21
CA THR A 120 -22.99 -12.00 -16.94
C THR A 120 -22.24 -11.06 -16.00
N LEU A 121 -21.83 -9.87 -16.49
CA LEU A 121 -21.09 -8.86 -15.74
C LEU A 121 -21.34 -7.40 -16.17
N VAL A 122 -20.98 -6.47 -15.27
CA VAL A 122 -20.73 -5.05 -15.55
C VAL A 122 -19.35 -4.91 -16.19
N LEU A 123 -19.21 -4.04 -17.20
CA LEU A 123 -18.08 -4.05 -18.12
C LEU A 123 -17.53 -2.63 -18.36
N PHE A 124 -16.22 -2.49 -18.26
CA PHE A 124 -15.47 -1.39 -18.83
C PHE A 124 -14.18 -1.93 -19.44
N GLU A 125 -13.62 -1.17 -20.38
CA GLU A 125 -12.37 -1.54 -21.05
C GLU A 125 -11.18 -1.32 -20.11
N VAL A 126 -10.40 -2.37 -19.83
CA VAL A 126 -9.14 -2.24 -19.11
C VAL A 126 -8.15 -1.51 -20.02
N SER A 127 -7.71 -0.33 -19.60
CA SER A 127 -6.76 0.50 -20.34
C SER A 127 -5.81 1.21 -19.38
N PRO A 128 -4.71 1.82 -19.88
CA PRO A 128 -3.80 2.62 -19.04
C PRO A 128 -4.44 3.85 -18.36
N VAL A 129 -5.72 4.16 -18.68
CA VAL A 129 -6.44 5.33 -18.15
C VAL A 129 -7.71 4.94 -17.39
N SER A 130 -8.06 3.66 -17.29
CA SER A 130 -9.28 3.19 -16.61
C SER A 130 -9.10 3.10 -15.08
N PHE A 131 -8.57 4.17 -14.47
CA PHE A 131 -8.40 4.27 -13.02
C PHE A 131 -9.75 4.34 -12.33
N HIS A 132 -9.95 3.50 -11.31
CA HIS A 132 -11.16 3.45 -10.52
C HIS A 132 -10.83 2.93 -9.11
N GLN A 133 -11.74 3.17 -8.16
CA GLN A 133 -11.64 2.65 -6.80
C GLN A 133 -13.04 2.28 -6.30
N VAL A 134 -13.10 1.44 -5.27
CA VAL A 134 -14.31 1.21 -4.48
C VAL A 134 -14.18 2.03 -3.20
N SER A 135 -15.08 2.97 -2.99
CA SER A 135 -15.09 3.78 -1.76
C SER A 135 -15.33 2.90 -0.52
N GLU A 136 -14.84 3.36 0.63
CA GLU A 136 -15.08 2.70 1.91
C GLU A 136 -16.58 2.47 2.16
N VAL A 137 -16.90 1.29 2.70
CA VAL A 137 -18.26 0.96 3.12
C VAL A 137 -18.49 1.54 4.52
N LEU A 138 -19.30 2.60 4.61
CA LEU A 138 -19.58 3.31 5.86
C LEU A 138 -20.77 2.71 6.66
N SER A 139 -21.54 1.80 6.05
CA SER A 139 -22.66 1.13 6.72
C SER A 139 -22.13 0.11 7.72
N GLN A 140 -22.56 0.21 8.99
CA GLN A 140 -22.17 -0.77 10.02
C GLN A 140 -23.03 -2.04 9.98
N ASP A 141 -24.22 -1.96 9.40
CA ASP A 141 -25.28 -2.97 9.39
C ASP A 141 -25.46 -3.68 8.03
N LYS A 142 -24.84 -3.17 6.97
CA LYS A 142 -24.99 -3.70 5.61
C LYS A 142 -23.70 -4.27 5.08
N CYS A 143 -23.83 -5.39 4.36
CA CYS A 143 -22.74 -6.02 3.65
C CYS A 143 -22.85 -5.74 2.15
N ARG A 144 -21.80 -5.16 1.56
CA ARG A 144 -21.70 -5.01 0.10
C ARG A 144 -21.21 -6.32 -0.52
N LEU A 145 -22.12 -7.16 -0.99
CA LEU A 145 -21.81 -8.35 -1.78
C LEU A 145 -21.72 -8.00 -3.27
N SER A 146 -20.65 -8.41 -3.96
CA SER A 146 -20.50 -8.20 -5.40
C SER A 146 -19.79 -9.35 -6.07
N LEU A 147 -20.12 -9.59 -7.34
CA LEU A 147 -19.37 -10.47 -8.24
C LEU A 147 -18.66 -9.63 -9.29
N SER A 148 -17.36 -9.86 -9.43
CA SER A 148 -16.47 -9.10 -10.30
C SER A 148 -15.46 -10.03 -10.97
N GLY A 149 -14.99 -9.64 -12.15
CA GLY A 149 -13.98 -10.39 -12.89
C GLY A 149 -13.64 -9.71 -14.22
N TRP A 150 -12.87 -10.41 -15.06
CA TRP A 150 -12.41 -9.89 -16.35
C TRP A 150 -12.69 -10.87 -17.48
N PHE A 151 -12.98 -10.33 -18.65
CA PHE A 151 -12.90 -11.08 -19.91
C PHE A 151 -11.51 -10.84 -20.52
N HIS A 152 -10.78 -11.92 -20.78
CA HIS A 152 -9.43 -11.84 -21.33
C HIS A 152 -9.46 -11.69 -22.86
N GLY A 153 -8.57 -10.85 -23.38
CA GLY A 153 -8.35 -10.62 -24.79
C GLY A 153 -6.85 -10.54 -25.12
N PRO A 154 -6.50 -10.01 -26.30
CA PRO A 154 -5.11 -9.74 -26.65
C PRO A 154 -4.44 -8.81 -25.63
N THR A 155 -3.15 -9.03 -25.39
CA THR A 155 -2.34 -8.16 -24.53
C THR A 155 -2.25 -6.75 -25.14
N LEU A 156 -2.56 -5.73 -24.34
CA LEU A 156 -2.36 -4.34 -24.71
C LEU A 156 -0.94 -3.90 -24.32
N GLU A 157 -0.30 -3.09 -25.17
CA GLU A 157 0.98 -2.48 -24.81
C GLU A 157 0.78 -1.45 -23.69
N ARG A 158 1.56 -1.60 -22.61
CA ARG A 158 1.59 -0.61 -21.53
C ARG A 158 2.50 0.55 -21.95
N PRO A 159 2.07 1.81 -21.79
CA PRO A 159 2.93 2.97 -22.03
C PRO A 159 4.20 2.91 -21.18
N PRO A 160 5.29 3.60 -21.60
CA PRO A 160 6.46 3.78 -20.76
C PRO A 160 6.08 4.33 -19.39
N ARG A 161 6.79 3.88 -18.34
CA ARG A 161 6.51 4.30 -16.97
C ARG A 161 6.78 5.80 -16.83
N HIS A 162 5.84 6.52 -16.23
CA HIS A 162 6.06 7.91 -15.86
C HIS A 162 7.02 7.96 -14.66
N LEU A 163 8.15 8.65 -14.82
CA LEU A 163 9.11 8.88 -13.76
C LEU A 163 8.76 10.20 -13.05
N GLU A 164 8.45 10.12 -11.76
CA GLU A 164 8.28 11.31 -10.93
C GLU A 164 9.64 12.00 -10.70
N PRO A 165 9.67 13.34 -10.62
CA PRO A 165 10.86 14.03 -10.16
C PRO A 165 11.31 13.52 -8.78
N PRO A 166 12.61 13.30 -8.55
CA PRO A 166 13.14 12.99 -7.24
C PRO A 166 12.76 14.06 -6.22
N VAL A 167 12.57 13.65 -4.96
CA VAL A 167 12.33 14.58 -3.86
C VAL A 167 13.63 15.35 -3.61
N PRO A 168 13.60 16.70 -3.53
CA PRO A 168 14.79 17.47 -3.18
C PRO A 168 15.35 17.05 -1.82
N ARG A 169 16.67 16.88 -1.75
CA ARG A 169 17.39 16.59 -0.50
C ARG A 169 18.32 17.74 -0.16
N SER A 170 18.55 17.94 1.12
CA SER A 170 19.48 18.95 1.64
C SER A 170 20.43 18.34 2.67
N PRO A 171 21.67 18.84 2.79
CA PRO A 171 22.53 18.51 3.92
C PRO A 171 21.95 19.07 5.22
N HIS A 172 22.57 18.71 6.34
CA HIS A 172 22.21 19.26 7.65
C HIS A 172 22.35 20.78 7.70
N ILE A 173 21.59 21.40 8.60
CA ILE A 173 21.66 22.82 8.94
C ILE A 173 22.68 22.98 10.08
N PRO A 174 23.69 23.87 9.94
CA PRO A 174 24.66 24.11 11.02
C PRO A 174 23.97 24.65 12.27
N ARG A 175 23.92 23.82 13.31
CA ARG A 175 23.36 24.13 14.64
C ARG A 175 24.16 23.31 15.66
N ASP A 176 24.49 23.93 16.78
CA ASP A 176 25.23 23.29 17.85
C ASP A 176 24.34 22.37 18.69
N GLU A 177 24.96 21.68 19.64
CA GLU A 177 24.31 20.67 20.49
C GLU A 177 23.21 21.26 21.39
N THR A 178 23.13 22.58 21.56
CA THR A 178 22.15 23.18 22.48
C THR A 178 20.73 22.91 22.04
N ILE A 179 20.44 22.88 20.72
CA ILE A 179 19.11 22.55 20.22
C ILE A 179 18.69 21.13 20.60
N VAL A 180 19.62 20.18 20.57
CA VAL A 180 19.38 18.79 20.98
C VAL A 180 19.18 18.71 22.49
N GLN A 181 20.04 19.37 23.27
CA GLN A 181 19.93 19.42 24.74
C GLN A 181 18.65 20.09 25.23
N GLU A 182 18.13 21.07 24.50
CA GLU A 182 16.89 21.77 24.83
C GLU A 182 15.65 20.93 24.53
N TRP A 183 15.65 20.15 23.45
CA TRP A 183 14.46 19.48 22.92
C TRP A 183 14.35 17.99 23.22
N ILE A 184 15.47 17.28 23.22
CA ILE A 184 15.50 15.82 23.35
C ILE A 184 15.48 15.42 24.81
N ASN A 185 14.77 14.34 25.12
CA ASN A 185 14.77 13.74 26.44
C ASN A 185 16.22 13.36 26.84
N PRO A 186 16.73 13.84 27.99
CA PRO A 186 18.13 13.62 28.40
C PRO A 186 18.57 12.17 28.45
N LEU A 187 17.63 11.23 28.59
CA LEU A 187 17.90 9.79 28.51
C LEU A 187 18.60 9.41 27.19
N TYR A 188 18.17 9.99 26.07
CA TYR A 188 18.74 9.72 24.74
C TYR A 188 20.06 10.47 24.47
N LEU A 189 20.50 11.31 25.40
CA LEU A 189 21.78 12.02 25.33
C LEU A 189 22.88 11.33 26.15
N ASP A 190 22.51 10.32 26.94
CA ASP A 190 23.45 9.50 27.67
C ASP A 190 24.19 8.55 26.73
N ILE A 191 25.51 8.58 26.78
CA ILE A 191 26.38 7.83 25.85
C ILE A 191 26.18 6.32 26.01
N PHE A 192 26.02 5.82 27.24
CA PHE A 192 25.83 4.39 27.46
C PHE A 192 24.45 3.93 26.97
N TYR A 193 23.44 4.80 27.09
CA TYR A 193 22.12 4.51 26.54
C TYR A 193 22.10 4.56 25.00
N GLN A 194 22.86 5.47 24.39
CA GLN A 194 23.06 5.49 22.93
C GLN A 194 23.73 4.20 22.43
N GLU A 195 24.74 3.69 23.13
CA GLU A 195 25.40 2.42 22.80
C GLU A 195 24.43 1.23 22.87
N GLN A 196 23.53 1.21 23.86
CA GLN A 196 22.47 0.19 23.95
C GLN A 196 21.48 0.29 22.78
N ILE A 197 21.05 1.51 22.45
CA ILE A 197 20.15 1.78 21.32
C ILE A 197 20.81 1.32 20.01
N GLN A 198 22.09 1.64 19.82
CA GLN A 198 22.84 1.21 18.64
C GLN A 198 22.90 -0.31 18.53
N GLY A 199 23.21 -1.01 19.62
CA GLY A 199 23.25 -2.47 19.62
C GLY A 199 21.91 -3.12 19.28
N GLU A 200 20.80 -2.57 19.77
CA GLU A 200 19.44 -3.03 19.40
C GLU A 200 19.15 -2.73 17.93
N PHE A 201 19.48 -1.52 17.45
CA PHE A 201 19.27 -1.12 16.07
C PHE A 201 20.10 -1.95 15.07
N GLU A 202 21.34 -2.30 15.40
CA GLU A 202 22.18 -3.17 14.57
C GLU A 202 21.62 -4.59 14.45
N GLU A 203 20.90 -5.09 15.46
CA GLU A 203 20.28 -6.42 15.44
C GLU A 203 19.00 -6.46 14.60
N SER A 204 18.15 -5.44 14.69
CA SER A 204 16.80 -5.43 14.10
C SER A 204 16.64 -4.50 12.90
N SER A 205 17.58 -3.58 12.65
CA SER A 205 17.48 -2.47 11.70
C SER A 205 16.28 -1.54 11.94
N GLU A 206 15.69 -1.59 13.14
CA GLU A 206 14.55 -0.77 13.56
C GLU A 206 14.57 -0.50 15.05
N ILE A 207 14.13 0.69 15.46
CA ILE A 207 13.89 0.95 16.88
C ILE A 207 12.82 2.02 17.09
N GLN A 208 12.10 1.92 18.21
CA GLN A 208 11.08 2.89 18.60
C GLN A 208 11.39 3.52 19.97
N LEU A 209 11.78 4.79 19.96
CA LEU A 209 12.20 5.57 21.12
C LEU A 209 11.03 6.37 21.72
N LYS A 210 10.48 5.90 22.85
CA LYS A 210 9.30 6.49 23.49
C LYS A 210 9.62 7.70 24.37
N GLY A 211 8.80 8.74 24.31
CA GLY A 211 9.05 9.96 25.06
C GLY A 211 10.29 10.69 24.55
N PHE A 212 10.46 10.73 23.23
CA PHE A 212 11.67 11.18 22.56
C PHE A 212 11.95 12.67 22.79
N LEU A 213 10.94 13.51 22.56
CA LEU A 213 11.00 14.92 22.92
C LEU A 213 10.70 15.06 24.41
N LYS A 214 11.28 16.09 25.03
CA LYS A 214 10.85 16.50 26.38
C LYS A 214 9.36 16.83 26.37
N GLU A 215 8.68 16.43 27.45
CA GLU A 215 7.21 16.50 27.54
C GLU A 215 6.67 17.91 27.29
N GLU A 216 7.35 18.94 27.80
CA GLU A 216 6.97 20.33 27.60
C GLU A 216 7.05 20.77 26.13
N LYS A 217 8.08 20.32 25.41
CA LYS A 217 8.29 20.63 23.99
C LYS A 217 7.32 19.86 23.11
N PHE A 218 7.11 18.58 23.43
CA PHE A 218 6.12 17.75 22.76
C PHE A 218 4.73 18.38 22.83
N ARG A 219 4.30 18.77 24.03
CA ARG A 219 3.00 19.40 24.26
C ARG A 219 2.87 20.73 23.51
N GLU A 220 3.91 21.56 23.53
CA GLU A 220 3.94 22.84 22.80
C GLU A 220 3.73 22.64 21.29
N VAL A 221 4.42 21.67 20.68
CA VAL A 221 4.26 21.34 19.26
C VAL A 221 2.88 20.75 18.97
N SER A 222 2.41 19.80 19.79
CA SER A 222 1.09 19.18 19.65
C SER A 222 -0.04 20.20 19.71
N GLU A 223 0.00 21.13 20.68
CA GLU A 223 -0.97 22.22 20.81
C GLU A 223 -0.93 23.15 19.57
N ALA A 224 0.27 23.51 19.10
CA ALA A 224 0.42 24.37 17.93
C ALA A 224 -0.09 23.73 16.62
N LEU A 225 0.16 22.43 16.42
CA LEU A 225 -0.34 21.69 15.26
C LEU A 225 -1.88 21.62 15.22
N GLN A 226 -2.54 21.64 16.38
CA GLN A 226 -4.00 21.62 16.48
C GLN A 226 -4.65 23.01 16.31
N LEU A 227 -4.03 24.05 16.87
CA LEU A 227 -4.65 25.38 16.97
C LEU A 227 -4.27 26.33 15.85
N ALA A 228 -3.10 26.15 15.23
CA ALA A 228 -2.60 27.10 14.25
C ALA A 228 -3.26 26.95 12.89
N GLN A 229 -3.37 28.07 12.19
CA GLN A 229 -3.80 28.11 10.80
C GLN A 229 -2.64 27.74 9.87
N ILE A 230 -2.28 26.46 9.85
CA ILE A 230 -1.27 25.92 8.93
C ILE A 230 -1.89 25.75 7.55
N GLN A 231 -1.16 26.14 6.50
CA GLN A 231 -1.59 25.88 5.13
C GLN A 231 -1.22 24.44 4.75
N TRP A 232 -2.26 23.63 4.54
CA TRP A 232 -2.14 22.23 4.12
C TRP A 232 -2.38 22.08 2.62
N THR A 233 -1.55 21.29 1.95
CA THR A 233 -1.69 20.98 0.52
C THR A 233 -1.90 19.48 0.33
N LYS A 234 -2.96 19.11 -0.38
CA LYS A 234 -3.24 17.70 -0.71
C LYS A 234 -2.18 17.15 -1.67
N ARG A 235 -1.56 16.03 -1.29
CA ARG A 235 -0.56 15.30 -2.07
C ARG A 235 -1.24 14.18 -2.86
N GLY A 236 -0.78 14.01 -4.10
CA GLY A 236 -1.26 13.02 -5.05
C GLY A 236 -0.13 12.47 -5.93
N PRO A 237 -0.45 11.76 -7.03
CA PRO A 237 -1.79 11.39 -7.49
C PRO A 237 -2.44 10.25 -6.67
N PRO A 238 -3.77 10.05 -6.74
CA PRO A 238 -4.50 9.08 -5.91
C PRO A 238 -4.08 7.61 -6.07
N ASN A 239 -3.49 7.23 -7.19
CA ASN A 239 -2.96 5.88 -7.41
C ASN A 239 -1.57 5.67 -6.76
N LYS A 240 -1.11 6.62 -5.94
CA LYS A 240 0.18 6.58 -5.24
C LYS A 240 0.06 7.07 -3.80
N ARG A 241 -0.64 8.19 -3.60
CA ARG A 241 -0.76 8.84 -2.30
C ARG A 241 -1.98 9.74 -2.22
N CYS A 242 -2.53 9.86 -1.02
CA CYS A 242 -3.56 10.82 -0.67
C CYS A 242 -3.36 11.21 0.79
N TYR A 243 -2.72 12.33 1.05
CA TYR A 243 -2.56 12.91 2.39
C TYR A 243 -2.33 14.42 2.25
N GLU A 244 -2.13 15.12 3.35
CA GLU A 244 -1.84 16.55 3.32
C GLU A 244 -0.45 16.82 3.87
N ALA A 245 0.29 17.72 3.20
CA ALA A 245 1.58 18.20 3.65
C ALA A 245 1.49 19.70 3.99
N ALA A 246 2.11 20.13 5.08
CA ALA A 246 2.15 21.52 5.47
C ALA A 246 3.10 22.33 4.57
N SER A 247 2.74 23.59 4.32
CA SER A 247 3.70 24.58 3.82
C SER A 247 4.62 25.05 4.95
N LEU A 248 5.94 24.91 4.75
CA LEU A 248 6.95 25.29 5.73
C LEU A 248 6.88 26.79 6.11
N ASP A 249 6.48 27.65 5.17
CA ASP A 249 6.35 29.11 5.39
C ASP A 249 5.21 29.50 6.35
N THR A 250 4.32 28.55 6.66
CA THR A 250 3.14 28.76 7.50
C THR A 250 3.20 28.01 8.82
N LEU A 251 4.34 27.38 9.12
CA LEU A 251 4.52 26.64 10.37
C LEU A 251 4.62 27.60 11.57
N PRO A 252 3.94 27.31 12.70
CA PRO A 252 4.13 28.02 13.95
C PRO A 252 5.58 27.93 14.42
N GLU A 253 6.05 28.93 15.16
CA GLU A 253 7.45 29.05 15.59
C GLU A 253 7.98 27.77 16.26
N CYS A 254 7.26 27.20 17.23
CA CYS A 254 7.69 25.97 17.89
C CYS A 254 7.77 24.77 16.94
N VAL A 255 6.87 24.66 15.96
CA VAL A 255 6.90 23.59 14.94
C VAL A 255 8.07 23.82 13.99
N SER A 256 8.35 25.06 13.61
CA SER A 256 9.51 25.43 12.79
C SER A 256 10.83 25.11 13.49
N VAL A 257 10.96 25.36 14.80
CA VAL A 257 12.16 25.00 15.56
C VAL A 257 12.27 23.48 15.72
N CYS A 258 11.17 22.77 15.94
CA CYS A 258 11.16 21.29 15.94
C CYS A 258 11.58 20.73 14.57
N TRP A 259 11.18 21.38 13.48
CA TRP A 259 11.60 21.04 12.13
C TRP A 259 13.11 21.28 11.93
N GLU A 260 13.63 22.41 12.40
CA GLU A 260 15.06 22.72 12.37
C GLU A 260 15.88 21.72 13.19
N LEU A 261 15.40 21.28 14.36
CA LEU A 261 16.01 20.22 15.16
C LEU A 261 16.24 18.96 14.32
N LEU A 262 15.20 18.46 13.65
CA LEU A 262 15.29 17.23 12.84
C LEU A 262 16.20 17.37 11.60
N HIS A 263 16.56 18.60 11.22
CA HIS A 263 17.49 18.90 10.12
C HIS A 263 18.86 19.37 10.62
N SER A 264 19.07 19.48 11.93
CA SER A 264 20.29 20.05 12.51
C SER A 264 21.49 19.12 12.41
N GLU A 265 22.68 19.70 12.29
CA GLU A 265 23.96 18.98 12.33
C GLU A 265 24.09 18.11 13.58
N ALA A 266 23.75 18.67 14.75
CA ALA A 266 23.74 17.96 16.02
C ALA A 266 22.80 16.74 16.03
N PHE A 267 21.65 16.83 15.36
CA PHE A 267 20.71 15.71 15.27
C PHE A 267 21.21 14.60 14.33
N PHE A 268 21.90 14.96 13.24
CA PHE A 268 22.56 13.97 12.38
C PHE A 268 23.64 13.18 13.14
N LEU A 269 24.39 13.85 14.01
CA LEU A 269 25.35 13.20 14.90
C LEU A 269 24.65 12.27 15.91
N LEU A 270 23.55 12.71 16.52
CA LEU A 270 22.74 11.88 17.41
C LEU A 270 22.24 10.60 16.70
N LEU A 271 21.68 10.74 15.50
CA LEU A 271 21.24 9.59 14.71
C LEU A 271 22.39 8.64 14.38
N SER A 272 23.57 9.18 14.07
CA SER A 272 24.76 8.37 13.79
C SER A 272 25.13 7.52 15.01
N ASN A 273 25.13 8.13 16.21
CA ASN A 273 25.42 7.42 17.46
C ASN A 273 24.35 6.36 17.79
N CYS A 274 23.08 6.60 17.45
CA CYS A 274 22.01 5.66 17.74
C CYS A 274 21.87 4.51 16.73
N THR A 275 22.46 4.63 15.53
CA THR A 275 22.21 3.67 14.44
C THR A 275 23.48 3.02 13.90
N GLY A 276 24.66 3.53 14.28
CA GLY A 276 25.93 3.14 13.66
C GLY A 276 26.12 3.70 12.24
N LEU A 277 25.08 4.28 11.64
CA LEU A 277 25.17 4.83 10.29
C LEU A 277 25.99 6.12 10.27
N ARG A 278 26.80 6.28 9.23
CA ARG A 278 27.62 7.48 9.04
C ARG A 278 26.81 8.65 8.45
N LEU A 279 26.02 9.29 9.30
CA LEU A 279 25.25 10.50 8.94
C LEU A 279 25.98 11.80 9.29
N HIS A 280 27.15 11.73 9.93
CA HIS A 280 27.95 12.90 10.29
C HIS A 280 29.44 12.66 10.06
N TYR A 281 30.18 13.72 9.68
CA TYR A 281 31.61 13.63 9.35
C TYR A 281 32.52 13.34 10.55
N MET A 282 32.04 13.54 11.78
CA MET A 282 32.75 13.20 13.01
C MET A 282 32.73 11.70 13.33
N CYS A 283 31.88 10.93 12.67
CA CYS A 283 31.85 9.48 12.85
C CYS A 283 32.99 8.84 12.04
N PRO A 284 33.75 7.90 12.66
CA PRO A 284 34.83 7.20 11.98
C PRO A 284 34.30 6.49 10.72
N ALA A 285 35.17 6.34 9.71
CA ALA A 285 34.82 5.54 8.54
C ALA A 285 34.79 4.06 8.94
N ASP A 286 33.82 3.31 8.43
CA ASP A 286 33.83 1.87 8.53
C ASP A 286 35.01 1.36 7.69
N ASP A 287 35.97 0.67 8.32
CA ASP A 287 37.12 0.07 7.64
C ASP A 287 36.73 -1.17 6.79
N ASP A 288 35.43 -1.49 6.72
CA ASP A 288 34.86 -2.73 6.18
C ASP A 288 34.12 -2.58 4.82
N GLU A 289 34.37 -1.52 4.04
CA GLU A 289 34.01 -1.54 2.60
C GLU A 289 34.90 -2.57 1.86
N GLU A 290 34.64 -3.87 2.05
CA GLU A 290 35.15 -4.92 1.18
C GLU A 290 34.72 -4.61 -0.26
N GLU A 291 35.72 -4.52 -1.14
CA GLU A 291 35.56 -4.21 -2.55
C GLU A 291 34.66 -5.26 -3.22
N GLU A 292 33.38 -4.95 -3.47
CA GLU A 292 32.63 -5.66 -4.50
C GLU A 292 33.24 -5.28 -5.86
N GLU A 293 34.25 -6.05 -6.28
CA GLU A 293 34.74 -6.04 -7.65
C GLU A 293 33.63 -6.53 -8.58
N ASP A 294 33.00 -5.59 -9.28
CA ASP A 294 32.19 -5.85 -10.47
C ASP A 294 33.07 -6.52 -11.55
N GLU A 295 33.27 -7.84 -11.48
CA GLU A 295 33.84 -8.63 -12.57
C GLU A 295 32.78 -8.85 -13.66
N GLU A 296 32.59 -7.89 -14.57
CA GLU A 296 32.17 -8.26 -15.94
C GLU A 296 32.83 -7.42 -17.05
N ALA A 297 33.52 -8.17 -17.91
CA ALA A 297 33.75 -7.96 -19.34
C ALA A 297 34.87 -6.99 -19.80
N ALA A 298 36.08 -7.55 -19.93
CA ALA A 298 36.96 -7.21 -21.06
C ALA A 298 37.77 -8.43 -21.53
N ALA A 299 37.17 -9.26 -22.37
CA ALA A 299 37.90 -10.19 -23.22
C ALA A 299 38.57 -9.42 -24.38
N GLY A 300 39.91 -9.43 -24.47
CA GLY A 300 40.59 -8.90 -25.64
C GLY A 300 42.11 -8.64 -25.55
N SER A 301 42.91 -9.71 -25.41
CA SER A 301 44.24 -9.91 -26.01
C SER A 301 45.13 -8.69 -26.37
N SER A 302 46.28 -8.52 -25.71
CA SER A 302 47.62 -8.93 -26.21
C SER A 302 48.75 -8.20 -25.48
N ALA A 303 49.85 -8.92 -25.31
CA ALA A 303 51.06 -8.51 -24.63
C ALA A 303 51.76 -7.31 -25.29
N ASP A 304 52.27 -6.37 -24.48
CA ASP A 304 53.68 -6.02 -24.56
C ASP A 304 54.19 -5.35 -23.28
N ALA A 305 55.38 -5.74 -22.87
CA ALA A 305 56.06 -5.24 -21.68
C ALA A 305 56.81 -3.94 -22.00
N SER A 306 56.51 -2.86 -21.29
CA SER A 306 57.50 -1.80 -21.07
C SER A 306 57.27 -1.09 -19.74
N SER A 307 58.34 -1.03 -18.97
CA SER A 307 58.47 -0.34 -17.69
C SER A 307 58.23 1.16 -17.83
N SER A 308 57.34 1.72 -17.04
CA SER A 308 57.44 3.13 -16.64
C SER A 308 56.91 3.33 -15.23
N THR A 309 57.80 3.85 -14.39
CA THR A 309 57.56 4.37 -13.06
C THR A 309 56.62 5.58 -13.14
N GLY A 310 55.41 5.45 -12.59
CA GLY A 310 54.48 6.54 -12.39
C GLY A 310 53.80 6.36 -11.03
N ALA A 311 54.06 7.26 -10.10
CA ALA A 311 53.38 7.32 -8.82
C ALA A 311 51.88 7.59 -9.08
N ASN A 312 51.02 6.65 -8.70
CA ASN A 312 49.58 6.91 -8.64
C ASN A 312 49.30 7.78 -7.40
N PRO A 313 48.68 8.96 -7.53
CA PRO A 313 48.07 9.60 -6.39
C PRO A 313 46.89 8.71 -5.97
N SER A 314 46.87 8.30 -4.71
CA SER A 314 45.71 7.71 -4.07
C SER A 314 44.51 8.63 -4.32
N ARG A 315 43.55 8.15 -5.13
CA ARG A 315 42.21 8.76 -5.18
C ARG A 315 41.59 8.52 -3.81
N GLU A 316 41.71 9.49 -2.91
CA GLU A 316 40.83 9.57 -1.76
C GLU A 316 39.40 9.57 -2.31
N LYS A 317 38.64 8.49 -2.09
CA LYS A 317 37.20 8.45 -2.38
C LYS A 317 36.58 9.63 -1.63
N GLU A 318 36.10 10.64 -2.34
CA GLU A 318 35.35 11.73 -1.72
C GLU A 318 34.16 11.13 -0.96
N LEU A 319 34.17 11.30 0.36
CA LEU A 319 33.18 10.75 1.26
C LEU A 319 31.81 11.39 0.94
N SER A 320 30.79 10.58 0.74
CA SER A 320 29.44 11.06 0.41
C SER A 320 28.92 12.00 1.51
N THR A 321 28.35 13.15 1.11
CA THR A 321 27.75 14.10 2.04
C THR A 321 26.38 13.60 2.47
N PRO A 322 26.12 13.39 3.79
CA PRO A 322 24.81 12.98 4.28
C PRO A 322 23.75 14.03 3.96
N VAL A 323 22.58 13.57 3.53
CA VAL A 323 21.44 14.43 3.16
C VAL A 323 20.15 13.87 3.72
N CYS A 324 19.16 14.74 3.92
CA CYS A 324 17.80 14.34 4.30
C CYS A 324 16.75 15.02 3.43
N SER A 325 15.54 14.49 3.51
CA SER A 325 14.31 15.14 3.04
C SER A 325 13.20 14.82 4.03
N GLY A 326 12.38 15.79 4.37
CA GLY A 326 11.26 15.59 5.28
C GLY A 326 9.97 16.23 4.78
N GLU A 327 8.88 15.95 5.50
CA GLU A 327 7.61 16.69 5.39
C GLU A 327 6.83 16.63 6.70
N VAL A 328 6.13 17.72 7.04
CA VAL A 328 5.11 17.70 8.10
C VAL A 328 3.79 17.26 7.48
N ARG A 329 3.29 16.09 7.90
CA ARG A 329 2.15 15.40 7.27
C ARG A 329 0.93 15.42 8.19
N ARG A 330 -0.25 15.55 7.60
CA ARG A 330 -1.53 15.34 8.28
C ARG A 330 -2.24 14.11 7.70
N TRP A 331 -2.55 13.19 8.61
CA TRP A 331 -3.31 11.98 8.34
C TRP A 331 -4.72 12.14 8.89
N SER A 332 -5.72 11.85 8.05
CA SER A 332 -7.14 11.93 8.38
C SER A 332 -7.89 10.83 7.67
N HIS A 333 -9.17 10.64 7.97
CA HIS A 333 -10.04 9.71 7.26
C HIS A 333 -9.86 9.80 5.72
N GLY A 334 -9.61 8.66 5.09
CA GLY A 334 -9.36 8.52 3.66
C GLY A 334 -7.92 8.77 3.22
N SER A 335 -7.00 9.12 4.11
CA SER A 335 -5.58 9.29 3.78
C SER A 335 -4.84 7.96 3.67
N TYR A 336 -3.88 7.84 2.74
CA TYR A 336 -3.08 6.63 2.48
C TYR A 336 -1.83 6.90 1.61
N THR A 337 -0.93 5.93 1.54
CA THR A 337 0.03 5.76 0.42
C THR A 337 -0.06 4.34 -0.13
N LEU A 338 0.38 4.14 -1.36
CA LEU A 338 0.36 2.87 -2.09
C LEU A 338 1.72 2.58 -2.68
N LEU A 339 2.04 1.30 -2.77
CA LEU A 339 3.18 0.81 -3.54
C LEU A 339 2.84 0.89 -5.02
N HIS A 340 3.82 1.24 -5.84
CA HIS A 340 3.64 1.36 -7.29
C HIS A 340 4.88 0.90 -8.08
N ASP A 341 4.68 0.54 -9.36
CA ASP A 341 5.70 -0.01 -10.27
C ASP A 341 7.05 0.73 -10.33
N GLY A 342 7.11 2.00 -9.92
CA GLY A 342 8.34 2.79 -9.87
C GLY A 342 9.11 2.74 -8.55
N ASP A 343 8.58 2.12 -7.49
CA ASP A 343 9.18 2.20 -6.15
C ASP A 343 10.39 1.28 -6.02
N ALA A 344 10.32 0.04 -6.50
CA ALA A 344 11.46 -0.87 -6.53
C ALA A 344 12.68 -0.27 -7.27
N ALA A 345 12.45 0.41 -8.40
CA ALA A 345 13.52 1.07 -9.15
C ALA A 345 14.08 2.33 -8.47
N ARG A 346 13.39 2.85 -7.46
CA ARG A 346 13.78 4.03 -6.66
C ARG A 346 14.20 3.64 -5.24
N ALA A 347 14.14 2.37 -4.90
CA ALA A 347 14.54 1.88 -3.60
C ALA A 347 16.04 2.13 -3.42
N GLU A 348 16.38 2.58 -2.23
CA GLU A 348 17.71 3.04 -1.87
C GLU A 348 17.92 2.76 -0.39
N TYR A 349 19.20 2.65 0.00
CA TYR A 349 19.57 2.67 1.40
C TYR A 349 19.16 3.99 2.03
N ALA A 350 18.31 3.93 3.04
CA ALA A 350 17.79 5.11 3.71
C ALA A 350 17.37 4.80 5.15
N LEU A 351 17.53 5.79 6.03
CA LEU A 351 16.98 5.76 7.38
C LEU A 351 15.67 6.54 7.40
N ASP A 352 14.56 5.84 7.52
CA ASP A 352 13.25 6.45 7.71
C ASP A 352 13.08 6.88 9.17
N LEU A 353 12.55 8.09 9.36
CA LEU A 353 12.28 8.67 10.67
C LEU A 353 10.83 9.12 10.75
N ILE A 354 10.10 8.64 11.78
CA ILE A 354 8.69 8.95 11.98
C ILE A 354 8.49 9.43 13.43
N LEU A 355 7.97 10.65 13.58
CA LEU A 355 7.60 11.23 14.88
C LEU A 355 6.11 11.64 14.87
N PRO A 356 5.21 10.83 15.44
CA PRO A 356 3.78 11.12 15.49
C PRO A 356 3.41 12.18 16.55
N PHE A 357 2.37 12.96 16.24
CA PHE A 357 1.74 13.94 17.13
C PHE A 357 0.21 13.84 17.02
N GLY A 358 -0.51 13.98 18.13
CA GLY A 358 -1.98 14.07 18.13
C GLY A 358 -2.68 12.76 17.77
N CYS A 359 -2.05 11.62 18.07
CA CYS A 359 -2.56 10.27 17.88
C CYS A 359 -2.88 9.56 19.21
N THR A 360 -3.26 10.32 20.25
CA THR A 360 -3.74 9.78 21.53
C THR A 360 -4.91 8.82 21.29
N ASP A 361 -4.86 7.63 21.91
CA ASP A 361 -5.85 6.55 21.77
C ASP A 361 -6.05 6.04 20.33
N TRP A 362 -5.07 6.25 19.44
CA TRP A 362 -5.12 5.72 18.07
C TRP A 362 -5.04 4.19 18.07
N GLN A 363 -6.06 3.54 17.52
CA GLN A 363 -6.15 2.08 17.48
C GLN A 363 -5.61 1.53 16.16
N SER A 364 -5.00 0.35 16.20
CA SER A 364 -4.52 -0.36 15.00
C SER A 364 -5.62 -0.58 13.96
N GLU A 365 -6.87 -0.71 14.41
CA GLU A 365 -8.02 -0.89 13.54
C GLU A 365 -8.34 0.33 12.67
N PHE A 366 -7.90 1.53 13.04
CA PHE A 366 -8.17 2.77 12.31
C PHE A 366 -7.33 2.89 11.03
N GLY A 367 -6.28 2.08 10.89
CA GLY A 367 -5.27 2.25 9.85
C GLY A 367 -4.26 3.33 10.21
N GLY A 368 -3.64 3.98 9.23
CA GLY A 368 -2.64 5.04 9.45
C GLY A 368 -1.28 4.57 9.95
N TYR A 369 -1.10 3.27 10.18
CA TYR A 369 0.20 2.68 10.46
C TYR A 369 1.06 2.61 9.19
N THR A 370 2.38 2.69 9.37
CA THR A 370 3.36 2.51 8.30
C THR A 370 3.79 1.05 8.27
N CYS A 371 3.69 0.40 7.12
CA CYS A 371 4.01 -1.00 6.92
C CYS A 371 5.20 -1.09 5.96
N TYR A 372 6.20 -1.88 6.31
CA TYR A 372 7.38 -2.20 5.52
C TYR A 372 7.25 -3.62 4.99
N VAL A 373 7.52 -3.80 3.71
CA VAL A 373 7.36 -5.08 3.01
C VAL A 373 8.58 -5.36 2.14
N ALA A 374 8.90 -6.64 1.97
CA ALA A 374 9.91 -7.07 1.02
C ALA A 374 9.39 -6.87 -0.43
N ASN A 375 10.27 -6.39 -1.30
CA ASN A 375 9.98 -6.18 -2.71
C ASN A 375 9.75 -7.54 -3.39
N GLU A 376 8.74 -7.64 -4.24
CA GLU A 376 8.33 -8.86 -4.95
C GLU A 376 7.83 -10.03 -4.07
N GLU A 377 7.72 -9.83 -2.76
CA GLU A 377 7.19 -10.82 -1.81
C GLU A 377 5.91 -10.31 -1.14
N ASP A 378 4.98 -11.22 -0.81
CA ASP A 378 3.79 -10.91 0.00
C ASP A 378 4.13 -10.92 1.52
N GLU A 379 5.37 -10.57 1.88
CA GLU A 379 5.90 -10.65 3.24
C GLU A 379 5.95 -9.26 3.91
N GLU A 380 5.19 -9.14 5.01
CA GLU A 380 5.26 -7.98 5.91
C GLU A 380 6.47 -8.13 6.83
N LEU A 381 7.39 -7.19 6.75
CA LEU A 381 8.63 -7.17 7.54
C LEU A 381 8.41 -6.48 8.90
N LEU A 382 7.76 -5.32 8.87
CA LEU A 382 7.58 -4.46 10.04
C LEU A 382 6.32 -3.60 9.91
N THR A 383 5.62 -3.38 11.02
CA THR A 383 4.55 -2.37 11.10
C THR A 383 4.82 -1.41 12.25
N VAL A 384 4.90 -0.12 11.91
CA VAL A 384 5.07 1.00 12.85
C VAL A 384 3.72 1.66 13.09
N TYR A 385 3.23 1.58 14.32
CA TYR A 385 1.98 2.20 14.75
C TYR A 385 2.20 3.64 15.20
N PRO A 386 1.26 4.57 14.93
CA PRO A 386 1.33 5.92 15.48
C PRO A 386 1.26 5.87 17.01
N GLU A 387 2.32 6.34 17.68
CA GLU A 387 2.38 6.46 19.13
C GLU A 387 2.90 7.86 19.50
N GLU A 388 2.21 8.53 20.43
CA GLU A 388 2.51 9.90 20.83
C GLU A 388 3.95 10.00 21.36
N ASN A 389 4.68 11.01 20.88
CA ASN A 389 6.05 11.31 21.30
C ASN A 389 7.01 10.11 21.16
N SER A 390 6.75 9.24 20.19
CA SER A 390 7.60 8.09 19.92
C SER A 390 8.33 8.26 18.60
N LEU A 391 9.65 8.33 18.63
CA LEU A 391 10.46 8.39 17.41
C LEU A 391 10.72 6.97 16.92
N ALA A 392 10.17 6.60 15.76
CA ALA A 392 10.53 5.37 15.08
C ALA A 392 11.65 5.63 14.06
N LEU A 393 12.68 4.80 14.10
CA LEU A 393 13.78 4.75 13.15
C LEU A 393 13.75 3.39 12.46
N VAL A 394 13.78 3.37 11.12
CA VAL A 394 13.79 2.12 10.35
C VAL A 394 14.80 2.26 9.22
N TYR A 395 15.82 1.41 9.21
CA TYR A 395 16.75 1.34 8.09
C TYR A 395 16.15 0.47 6.98
N ARG A 396 16.13 1.00 5.76
CA ARG A 396 15.68 0.31 4.57
C ARG A 396 16.85 0.07 3.64
N ASP A 397 16.84 -1.09 2.99
CA ASP A 397 17.69 -1.40 1.85
C ASP A 397 16.95 -1.19 0.51
N LYS A 398 17.55 -1.70 -0.58
CA LYS A 398 16.98 -1.61 -1.94
C LYS A 398 15.84 -2.59 -2.18
N GLU A 399 15.60 -3.54 -1.28
CA GLU A 399 14.52 -4.53 -1.39
C GLU A 399 13.38 -4.23 -0.42
N THR A 400 13.51 -3.22 0.44
CA THR A 400 12.49 -2.83 1.39
C THR A 400 11.65 -1.66 0.89
N LEU A 401 10.35 -1.88 0.73
CA LEU A 401 9.36 -0.85 0.38
C LEU A 401 8.47 -0.54 1.57
N ASN A 402 7.81 0.61 1.58
CA ASN A 402 6.84 0.95 2.62
C ASN A 402 5.60 1.68 2.11
N PHE A 403 4.51 1.57 2.87
CA PHE A 403 3.29 2.33 2.65
C PHE A 403 2.59 2.66 3.97
N VAL A 404 1.71 3.67 3.94
CA VAL A 404 0.84 4.05 5.05
C VAL A 404 -0.57 3.55 4.77
N LYS A 405 -1.05 2.63 5.61
CA LYS A 405 -2.37 2.01 5.44
C LYS A 405 -3.48 3.06 5.49
N GLN A 406 -4.49 2.90 4.64
CA GLN A 406 -5.65 3.78 4.62
C GLN A 406 -6.28 3.98 6.00
N VAL A 407 -6.42 5.25 6.40
CA VAL A 407 -7.18 5.66 7.59
C VAL A 407 -8.67 5.53 7.31
N ASN A 408 -9.36 4.62 7.99
CA ASN A 408 -10.78 4.35 7.77
C ASN A 408 -11.69 5.20 8.67
N ASN A 409 -13.00 4.97 8.67
CA ASN A 409 -13.99 5.78 9.41
C ASN A 409 -14.22 5.34 10.87
N LYS A 410 -13.48 4.36 11.39
CA LYS A 410 -13.66 3.88 12.77
C LYS A 410 -13.22 4.88 13.83
#